data_AF-A0A8H9WDC9-F1
#
_entry.id   AF-A0A8H9WDC9-F1
#
_cell.length_a   1.000
_cell.length_b   1.000
_cell.length_c   1.000
_cell.angle_alpha   90.00
_cell.angle_beta   90.00
_cell.angle_gamma   90.00
#
_symmetry.space_group_name_H-M   'P 1'
#
loop_
_entity.id
_entity.type
_entity.pdbx_description
1 polymer ?
#
loop_
_entity_poly.entity_id
_entity_poly.type
_entity_poly.pdbx_seq_one_letter_code
_entity_poly.pdbx_strand_id
1 'polypeptide(L)'
;MVTTIINSLFSLSLLLSGGHIISTNLKAHHYSDTDYKEIFYLENRESISKNCTIHSEVEDIKKIKRNRPNGEQEMVYKVTKNESLEKVKKEENTNTEI
;
A
#
# COMPACT_ATOMS: atom_id res chain seq x y z
N MET A 1 -9.01 -23.68 -6.38
CA MET A 1 -8.10 -23.47 -7.53
C MET A 1 -7.81 -21.99 -7.74
N VAL A 2 -8.83 -21.12 -7.82
CA VAL A 2 -8.66 -19.66 -7.95
C VAL A 2 -7.82 -19.02 -6.84
N THR A 3 -8.07 -19.38 -5.58
CA THR A 3 -7.29 -18.89 -4.41
C THR A 3 -5.80 -19.25 -4.48
N THR A 4 -5.48 -20.46 -4.95
CA THR A 4 -4.10 -20.92 -5.15
C THR A 4 -3.38 -20.09 -6.20
N ILE A 5 -4.04 -19.79 -7.33
CA ILE A 5 -3.47 -18.97 -8.41
C ILE A 5 -3.18 -17.55 -7.90
N ILE A 6 -4.12 -16.93 -7.19
CA ILE A 6 -3.93 -15.56 -6.70
C ILE A 6 -2.82 -15.51 -5.64
N ASN A 7 -2.75 -16.51 -4.75
CA ASN A 7 -1.66 -16.60 -3.78
C ASN A 7 -0.29 -16.74 -4.46
N SER A 8 -0.18 -17.54 -5.52
CA SER A 8 1.07 -17.64 -6.30
C SER A 8 1.44 -16.32 -6.99
N LEU A 9 0.45 -15.59 -7.52
CA LEU A 9 0.67 -14.25 -8.09
C LEU A 9 1.14 -13.25 -7.03
N PHE A 10 0.58 -13.32 -5.82
CA PHE A 10 1.03 -12.52 -4.70
C PHE A 10 2.48 -12.85 -4.32
N SER A 11 2.82 -14.14 -4.16
CA SER A 11 4.19 -14.57 -3.86
C SER A 11 5.19 -14.12 -4.92
N LEU A 12 4.84 -14.22 -6.21
CA LEU A 12 5.69 -13.73 -7.29
C LEU A 12 5.84 -12.20 -7.25
N SER A 13 4.74 -11.48 -7.03
CA SER A 13 4.76 -10.03 -6.88
C SER A 13 5.64 -9.58 -5.72
N LEU A 14 5.53 -10.24 -4.56
CA LEU A 14 6.35 -9.97 -3.38
C LEU A 14 7.83 -10.29 -3.64
N LEU A 15 8.13 -11.40 -4.33
CA LEU A 15 9.51 -11.76 -4.69
C LEU A 15 10.17 -10.72 -5.61
N LEU A 16 9.42 -10.18 -6.58
CA LEU A 16 9.94 -9.23 -7.56
C LEU A 16 10.03 -7.79 -7.03
N SER A 17 9.04 -7.36 -6.24
CA SER A 17 8.98 -5.98 -5.71
C SER A 17 9.63 -5.84 -4.34
N GLY A 18 9.75 -6.94 -3.58
CA GLY A 18 10.17 -6.91 -2.19
C GLY A 18 9.32 -5.97 -1.34
N GLY A 19 8.00 -5.91 -1.55
CA GLY A 19 7.12 -5.04 -0.77
C GLY A 19 7.10 -3.56 -1.20
N HIS A 20 7.79 -3.22 -2.29
CA HIS A 20 7.82 -1.86 -2.82
C HIS A 20 6.62 -1.55 -3.72
N ILE A 21 6.09 -0.34 -3.59
CA ILE A 21 5.05 0.23 -4.46
C ILE A 21 5.53 1.58 -4.97
N ILE A 22 5.24 1.87 -6.24
CA ILE A 22 5.50 3.17 -6.84
C ILE A 22 4.18 3.92 -6.91
N SER A 23 4.13 5.10 -6.31
CA SER A 23 2.95 5.95 -6.32
C SER A 23 2.82 6.75 -7.62
N THR A 24 1.64 7.33 -7.86
CA THR A 24 1.41 8.25 -9.00
C THR A 24 2.32 9.46 -9.01
N ASN A 25 2.94 9.79 -7.87
CA ASN A 25 3.92 10.87 -7.73
C ASN A 25 5.36 10.41 -8.01
N LEU A 26 5.54 9.20 -8.57
CA LEU A 26 6.85 8.58 -8.85
C LEU A 26 7.74 8.38 -7.61
N LYS A 27 7.12 8.34 -6.42
CA LYS A 27 7.82 8.02 -5.17
C LYS A 27 7.74 6.53 -4.90
N ALA A 28 8.83 5.97 -4.37
CA ALA A 28 8.87 4.59 -3.90
C ALA A 28 8.44 4.53 -2.43
N HIS A 29 7.61 3.56 -2.11
CA HIS A 29 7.10 3.30 -0.77
C HIS A 29 7.33 1.82 -0.47
N HIS A 30 7.75 1.48 0.74
CA HIS A 30 7.98 0.10 1.15
C HIS A 30 7.11 -0.23 2.35
N TYR A 31 6.40 -1.34 2.26
CA TYR A 31 5.51 -1.83 3.30
C TYR A 31 5.97 -3.20 3.77
N SER A 32 5.63 -3.56 5.01
CA SER A 32 5.88 -4.92 5.50
C SER A 32 5.20 -5.96 4.61
N ASP A 33 5.69 -7.19 4.58
CA ASP A 33 5.08 -8.27 3.77
C ASP A 33 3.58 -8.43 4.05
N THR A 34 3.17 -8.27 5.31
CA THR A 34 1.77 -8.33 5.74
C THR A 34 0.96 -7.16 5.21
N ASP A 35 1.49 -5.94 5.29
CA ASP A 35 0.79 -4.74 4.80
C ASP A 35 0.74 -4.70 3.27
N TYR A 36 1.84 -5.09 2.62
CA TYR A 36 1.92 -5.24 1.17
C TYR A 36 0.90 -6.25 0.66
N LYS A 37 0.68 -7.36 1.39
CA LYS A 37 -0.37 -8.32 1.09
C LYS A 37 -1.73 -7.66 1.05
N GLU A 38 -2.10 -6.92 2.10
CA GLU A 38 -3.39 -6.22 2.14
C GLU A 38 -3.53 -5.21 0.98
N ILE A 39 -2.47 -4.48 0.65
CA ILE A 39 -2.48 -3.55 -0.49
C ILE A 39 -2.64 -4.29 -1.83
N PHE A 40 -2.01 -5.46 -1.99
CA PHE A 40 -2.15 -6.29 -3.18
C PHE A 40 -3.60 -6.74 -3.39
N TYR A 41 -4.27 -7.18 -2.32
CA TYR A 41 -5.66 -7.64 -2.35
C TYR A 41 -6.70 -6.52 -2.32
N LEU A 42 -6.29 -5.26 -2.11
CA LEU A 42 -7.19 -4.11 -2.07
C LEU A 42 -8.08 -4.04 -3.32
N GLU A 43 -9.36 -3.73 -3.14
CA GLU A 43 -10.28 -3.56 -4.25
C GLU A 43 -10.03 -2.26 -5.02
N ASN A 44 -10.62 -2.15 -6.20
CA ASN A 44 -10.46 -0.95 -7.02
C ASN A 44 -11.17 0.25 -6.37
N ARG A 45 -10.47 1.38 -6.28
CA ARG A 45 -10.91 2.66 -5.67
C ARG A 45 -11.06 2.63 -4.15
N GLU A 46 -10.81 1.50 -3.52
CA GLU A 46 -10.70 1.39 -2.07
C GLU A 46 -9.37 1.94 -1.57
N SER A 47 -9.37 2.32 -0.30
CA SER A 47 -8.22 2.92 0.38
C SER A 47 -7.91 2.19 1.68
N ILE A 48 -6.63 2.12 2.04
CA ILE A 48 -6.16 1.53 3.29
C ILE A 48 -5.02 2.37 3.86
N SER A 49 -4.96 2.52 5.18
CA SER A 49 -3.88 3.24 5.85
C SER A 49 -2.84 2.26 6.37
N LYS A 50 -1.60 2.35 5.90
CA LYS A 50 -0.50 1.45 6.30
C LYS A 50 0.75 2.22 6.69
N ASN A 51 1.60 1.58 7.49
CA ASN A 51 2.88 2.16 7.87
C ASN A 51 3.90 1.95 6.76
N CYS A 52 4.36 3.03 6.14
CA CYS A 52 5.49 2.97 5.22
C CYS A 52 6.78 2.87 6.02
N THR A 53 7.54 1.81 5.79
CA THR A 53 8.81 1.54 6.48
C THR A 53 9.96 2.40 5.95
N ILE A 54 9.90 2.83 4.68
CA ILE A 54 10.90 3.76 4.11
C ILE A 54 10.73 5.16 4.71
N HIS A 55 9.50 5.65 4.80
CA HIS A 55 9.23 7.01 5.29
C HIS A 55 8.96 7.07 6.80
N SER A 56 8.82 5.91 7.47
CA SER A 56 8.46 5.80 8.90
C SER A 56 7.19 6.59 9.27
N GLU A 57 6.22 6.60 8.37
CA GLU A 57 4.96 7.34 8.53
C GLU A 57 3.74 6.51 8.11
N VAL A 58 2.58 6.91 8.62
CA VAL A 58 1.30 6.35 8.18
C VAL A 58 0.90 7.02 6.87
N GLU A 59 0.70 6.20 5.85
CA GLU A 59 0.28 6.62 4.52
C GLU A 59 -1.07 6.00 4.19
N ASP A 60 -1.95 6.77 3.54
CA ASP A 60 -3.15 6.29 2.90
C ASP A 60 -2.83 5.86 1.47
N ILE A 61 -3.11 4.59 1.17
CA ILE A 61 -2.88 3.98 -0.13
C ILE A 61 -4.24 3.73 -0.78
N LYS A 62 -4.45 4.32 -1.96
CA LYS A 62 -5.61 4.09 -2.80
C LYS A 62 -5.22 3.37 -4.08
N LYS A 63 -5.82 2.21 -4.34
CA LYS A 63 -5.59 1.43 -5.56
C LYS A 63 -6.55 1.86 -6.65
N ILE A 64 -6.04 2.16 -7.84
CA ILE A 64 -6.85 2.66 -8.96
C ILE A 64 -6.54 1.81 -10.19
N LYS A 65 -7.56 1.11 -10.67
CA LYS A 65 -7.58 0.49 -11.99
C LYS A 65 -8.21 1.48 -12.97
N ARG A 66 -7.43 1.97 -13.93
CA ARG A 66 -7.89 2.93 -14.94
C ARG A 66 -7.62 2.41 -16.36
N ASN A 67 -8.49 2.79 -17.30
CA ASN A 67 -8.26 2.53 -18.71
C ASN A 67 -7.46 3.68 -19.29
N ARG A 68 -6.37 3.36 -19.98
CA ARG A 68 -5.58 4.31 -20.76
C ARG A 68 -6.29 4.61 -22.09
N PRO A 69 -5.97 5.74 -22.76
CA PRO A 69 -6.57 6.10 -24.05
C PRO A 69 -6.37 5.04 -25.15
N ASN A 70 -5.31 4.22 -25.05
CA ASN A 70 -5.02 3.11 -25.95
C ASN A 70 -5.83 1.83 -25.66
N GLY A 71 -6.75 1.85 -24.69
CA GLY A 71 -7.57 0.71 -24.29
C GLY A 71 -6.91 -0.24 -23.28
N GLU A 72 -5.66 -0.01 -22.90
CA GLU A 72 -4.98 -0.82 -21.88
C GLU A 72 -5.49 -0.50 -20.46
N GLN A 73 -5.52 -1.52 -19.60
CA GLN A 73 -5.80 -1.32 -18.18
C GLN A 73 -4.51 -1.12 -17.41
N GLU A 74 -4.44 -0.06 -16.63
CA GLU A 74 -3.32 0.27 -15.76
C GLU A 74 -3.74 0.23 -14.30
N MET A 75 -2.88 -0.37 -13.47
CA MET A 75 -2.98 -0.30 -12.01
C MET A 75 -2.03 0.79 -11.51
N VAL A 76 -2.57 1.79 -10.82
CA VAL A 76 -1.79 2.85 -10.18
C VAL A 76 -2.16 2.98 -8.71
N TYR A 77 -1.22 3.44 -7.90
CA TYR A 77 -1.40 3.68 -6.47
C TYR A 77 -1.28 5.17 -6.18
N LYS A 78 -2.33 5.77 -5.61
CA LYS A 78 -2.22 7.11 -5.04
C LYS A 78 -1.87 6.95 -3.57
N VAL A 79 -0.76 7.56 -3.17
CA VAL A 79 -0.28 7.51 -1.78
C VAL A 79 -0.26 8.93 -1.22
N THR A 80 -0.85 9.12 -0.05
CA THR A 80 -0.88 10.39 0.68
C THR A 80 -0.50 10.18 2.13
N LYS A 81 0.24 11.11 2.73
CA LYS A 81 0.54 11.08 4.16
C LYS A 81 -0.76 11.26 4.97
N ASN A 82 -0.95 10.43 5.99
CA ASN A 82 -2.10 10.52 6.89
C ASN A 82 -1.72 11.25 8.19
N GLU A 83 -1.94 12.56 8.21
CA GLU A 83 -1.57 13.42 9.35
C GLU A 83 -2.43 13.19 10.60
N SER A 84 -3.67 12.71 10.46
CA SER A 84 -4.55 12.48 11.61
C SER A 84 -4.15 11.21 12.38
N LEU A 85 -3.89 10.11 11.67
CA LEU A 85 -3.44 8.86 12.29
C LEU A 85 -2.01 8.96 12.83
N GLU A 86 -1.15 9.77 12.23
CA GLU A 86 0.17 10.07 12.81
C GLU A 86 0.08 10.76 14.17
N LYS A 87 -0.85 11.71 14.33
CA LYS A 87 -1.03 12.41 15.62
C LYS A 87 -1.52 11.46 16.69
N VAL A 88 -2.49 10.61 16.37
CA VAL A 88 -3.00 9.57 17.29
C VAL A 88 -1.87 8.62 17.71
N LYS A 89 -1.06 8.11 16.78
CA LYS A 89 0.09 7.24 17.13
C LYS A 89 1.12 7.95 18.02
N LYS A 90 1.38 9.23 17.79
CA LYS A 90 2.29 10.01 18.63
C LYS A 90 1.74 10.17 20.04
N GLU A 91 0.45 10.49 20.18
CA GLU A 91 -0.24 10.63 21.46
C GLU A 91 -0.28 9.29 22.23
N GLU A 92 -0.59 8.17 21.57
CA GLU A 92 -0.57 6.84 22.18
C GLU A 92 0.82 6.46 22.70
N ASN A 93 1.87 6.66 21.90
CA ASN A 93 3.24 6.36 22.30
C ASN A 93 3.68 7.22 23.51
N THR A 94 3.33 8.51 23.54
CA THR A 94 3.62 9.37 24.71
C THR A 94 2.88 8.96 25.98
N ASN A 95 1.70 8.33 25.85
CA ASN A 95 0.90 7.88 26.99
C ASN A 95 1.34 6.50 27.52
N THR A 96 2.11 5.72 26.75
CA THR A 96 2.60 4.39 27.16
C THR A 96 4.00 4.41 27.78
N GLU A 97 4.72 5.53 27.69
CA GLU A 97 6.07 5.71 28.25
C GLU A 97 6.08 6.30 29.68
N ILE A 98 4.92 6.35 30.38
CA ILE A 98 4.76 6.87 31.75
C ILE A 98 4.53 5.73 32.75
#